data_AF-A0A2G9RJX0-F1
#
_entry.id   AF-A0A2G9RJX0-F1
#
_cell.length_a   1.000
_cell.length_b   1.000
_cell.length_c   1.000
_cell.angle_alpha   90.00
_cell.angle_beta   90.00
_cell.angle_gamma   90.00
#
_symmetry.space_group_name_H-M   'P 1'
#
loop_
_entity.id
_entity.type
_entity.pdbx_description
1 polymer ?
#
loop_
_entity_poly.entity_id
_entity_poly.type
_entity_poly.pdbx_seq_one_letter_code
_entity_poly.pdbx_strand_id
1 'polypeptide(L)'
;IYLFDALSGKPVGDGKPLAHKIEIVEIALDQGGQLNERKIAFIDKNRDLYISPVRKFGKEQISIKIGSMVHTLAWNDVSNILCGIQDNRFTVWYYPNVAFVDKELLPKTISEKDGSEYSKSPQIISFVGNKVTIRKSDGCLVHTNISSYPAILHDYSSTAKWNDALRLCRFVK
;
A
#
# COMPACT_ATOMS: atom_id res chain seq x y z
N ILE A 1 -4.56 -15.32 7.30
CA ILE A 1 -3.53 -14.48 7.95
C ILE A 1 -3.88 -14.32 9.42
N TYR A 2 -2.97 -14.67 10.34
CA TYR A 2 -3.16 -14.40 11.77
C TYR A 2 -2.52 -13.06 12.12
N LEU A 3 -3.18 -12.27 12.96
CA LEU A 3 -2.76 -10.93 13.37
C LEU A 3 -2.62 -10.90 14.89
N PHE A 4 -1.48 -10.44 15.38
CA PHE A 4 -1.16 -10.37 16.81
C PHE A 4 -0.69 -8.97 17.18
N ASP A 5 -1.04 -8.52 18.38
CA ASP A 5 -0.48 -7.33 18.99
C ASP A 5 0.98 -7.58 19.38
N ALA A 6 1.90 -6.72 18.95
CA ALA A 6 3.33 -6.96 19.09
C ALA A 6 3.83 -6.87 20.55
N LEU A 7 3.13 -6.15 21.43
CA LEU A 7 3.53 -5.99 22.82
C LEU A 7 2.98 -7.12 23.70
N SER A 8 1.72 -7.46 23.53
CA SER A 8 1.03 -8.45 24.37
C SER A 8 1.05 -9.86 23.81
N GLY A 9 1.37 -10.04 22.52
CA GLY A 9 1.25 -11.31 21.80
C GLY A 9 -0.20 -11.78 21.63
N LYS A 10 -1.19 -10.98 22.05
CA LYS A 10 -2.60 -11.36 21.97
C LYS A 10 -3.12 -11.24 20.54
N PRO A 11 -4.05 -12.10 20.12
CA PRO A 11 -4.70 -11.96 18.83
C PRO A 11 -5.39 -10.59 18.71
N VAL A 12 -5.29 -9.96 17.53
CA VAL A 12 -5.99 -8.71 17.23
C VAL A 12 -7.48 -8.99 16.97
N GLY A 13 -8.36 -8.09 17.42
CA GLY A 13 -9.80 -8.18 17.14
C GLY A 13 -10.48 -9.33 17.89
N ASP A 14 -11.24 -10.15 17.18
CA ASP A 14 -11.91 -11.35 17.71
C ASP A 14 -11.01 -12.61 17.66
N GLY A 15 -9.74 -12.43 17.29
CA GLY A 15 -8.74 -13.50 17.18
C GLY A 15 -8.93 -14.44 15.99
N LYS A 16 -9.94 -14.22 15.15
CA LYS A 16 -10.14 -15.01 13.94
C LYS A 16 -9.13 -14.60 12.87
N PRO A 17 -8.57 -15.55 12.11
CA PRO A 17 -7.68 -15.20 11.01
C PRO A 17 -8.45 -14.51 9.88
N LEU A 18 -7.77 -13.59 9.18
CA LEU A 18 -8.23 -13.10 7.89
C LEU A 18 -8.21 -14.27 6.90
N ALA A 19 -9.39 -14.73 6.50
CA ALA A 19 -9.56 -15.82 5.55
C ALA A 19 -9.63 -15.27 4.12
N HIS A 20 -8.88 -15.89 3.21
CA HIS A 20 -8.95 -15.64 1.77
C HIS A 20 -9.14 -16.98 1.05
N LYS A 21 -9.93 -17.00 -0.03
CA LYS A 21 -10.26 -18.25 -0.74
C LYS A 21 -9.08 -18.80 -1.53
N ILE A 22 -8.20 -17.91 -1.99
CA ILE A 22 -7.04 -18.24 -2.81
C ILE A 22 -5.81 -18.19 -1.90
N GLU A 23 -4.84 -19.06 -2.17
CA GLU A 23 -3.56 -19.08 -1.48
C GLU A 23 -2.89 -17.69 -1.55
N ILE A 24 -2.44 -17.18 -0.41
CA ILE A 24 -1.75 -15.89 -0.30
C ILE A 24 -0.25 -16.13 -0.45
N VAL A 25 0.40 -15.38 -1.35
CA VAL A 25 1.82 -15.55 -1.68
C VAL A 25 2.71 -14.44 -1.11
N GLU A 26 2.15 -13.27 -0.82
CA GLU A 26 2.88 -12.13 -0.25
C GLU A 26 1.95 -11.32 0.66
N ILE A 27 2.49 -10.79 1.76
CA ILE A 27 1.79 -9.88 2.67
C ILE A 27 2.70 -8.72 3.04
N ALA A 28 2.14 -7.52 3.25
CA ALA A 28 2.83 -6.45 3.94
C ALA A 28 1.87 -5.60 4.76
N LEU A 29 2.39 -5.07 5.86
CA LEU A 29 1.65 -4.28 6.83
C LEU A 29 1.94 -2.79 6.61
N ASP A 30 0.91 -1.97 6.61
CA ASP A 30 1.03 -0.51 6.60
C ASP A 30 1.78 -0.02 7.86
N GLN A 31 2.73 0.90 7.66
CA GLN A 31 3.55 1.47 8.73
C GLN A 31 3.13 2.90 9.10
N GLY A 32 2.33 3.57 8.26
CA GLY A 32 1.91 4.95 8.47
C GLY A 32 0.67 5.09 9.35
N GLY A 33 0.46 6.32 9.84
CA GLY A 33 -0.76 6.72 10.53
C GLY A 33 -1.03 6.03 11.88
N GLN A 34 -2.28 6.07 12.30
CA GLN A 34 -2.70 5.53 13.60
C GLN A 34 -2.89 4.00 13.54
N LEU A 35 -2.63 3.31 14.67
CA LEU A 35 -2.71 1.85 14.77
C LEU A 35 -4.11 1.27 14.46
N ASN A 36 -5.17 2.03 14.71
CA ASN A 36 -6.56 1.69 14.41
C ASN A 36 -6.91 1.80 12.92
N GLU A 37 -6.14 2.57 12.14
CA GLU A 37 -6.35 2.76 10.71
C GLU A 37 -5.51 1.82 9.85
N ARG A 38 -4.57 1.10 10.48
CA ARG A 38 -3.60 0.24 9.81
C ARG A 38 -4.25 -0.79 8.91
N LYS A 39 -3.71 -0.92 7.69
CA LYS A 39 -4.12 -1.92 6.72
C LYS A 39 -3.06 -3.01 6.55
N ILE A 40 -3.51 -4.18 6.15
CA ILE A 40 -2.66 -5.22 5.58
C ILE A 40 -2.95 -5.30 4.08
N ALA A 41 -1.88 -5.33 3.28
CA ALA A 41 -1.94 -5.65 1.87
C ALA A 41 -1.48 -7.09 1.67
N PHE A 42 -2.08 -7.80 0.71
CA PHE A 42 -1.66 -9.14 0.34
C PHE A 42 -1.90 -9.43 -1.13
N ILE A 43 -1.00 -10.22 -1.72
CA ILE A 43 -1.14 -10.76 -3.07
C ILE A 43 -1.51 -12.24 -2.96
N ASP A 44 -2.50 -12.66 -3.73
CA ASP A 44 -2.84 -14.08 -3.85
C ASP A 44 -2.17 -14.76 -5.05
N LYS A 45 -2.36 -16.08 -5.18
CA LYS A 45 -1.80 -16.88 -6.26
C LYS A 45 -2.27 -16.46 -7.66
N ASN A 46 -3.40 -15.77 -7.76
CA ASN A 46 -3.89 -15.18 -9.01
C ASN A 46 -3.23 -13.83 -9.33
N ARG A 47 -2.26 -13.39 -8.51
CA ARG A 47 -1.61 -12.08 -8.61
C ARG A 47 -2.57 -10.91 -8.38
N ASP A 48 -3.67 -11.15 -7.67
CA ASP A 48 -4.58 -10.11 -7.28
C ASP A 48 -4.13 -9.48 -5.96
N LEU A 49 -4.05 -8.15 -5.95
CA LEU A 49 -3.67 -7.36 -4.78
C LEU A 49 -4.93 -6.95 -4.02
N TYR A 50 -4.97 -7.30 -2.74
CA TYR A 50 -6.03 -6.95 -1.81
C TYR A 50 -5.51 -6.10 -0.66
N ILE A 51 -6.38 -5.25 -0.12
CA ILE A 51 -6.18 -4.58 1.16
C ILE A 51 -7.30 -4.91 2.14
N SER A 52 -6.98 -5.02 3.42
CA SER A 52 -7.94 -5.25 4.49
C SER A 52 -7.56 -4.50 5.77
N PRO A 53 -8.52 -4.05 6.59
CA PRO A 53 -8.24 -3.50 7.91
C PRO A 53 -7.59 -4.54 8.84
N VAL A 54 -6.60 -4.10 9.63
CA VAL A 54 -5.96 -4.95 10.66
C VAL A 54 -6.85 -5.07 11.88
N ARG A 55 -7.38 -3.93 12.37
CA ARG A 55 -8.34 -3.92 13.48
C ARG A 55 -9.76 -3.93 12.94
N LYS A 56 -10.59 -4.72 13.60
CA LYS A 56 -12.01 -4.89 13.30
C LYS A 56 -12.84 -4.09 14.32
N PHE A 57 -13.84 -3.37 13.84
CA PHE A 57 -14.98 -2.95 14.66
C PHE A 57 -16.25 -3.41 13.94
N GLY A 58 -17.08 -4.26 14.57
CA GLY A 58 -18.36 -4.72 13.99
C GLY A 58 -18.32 -6.05 13.20
N LYS A 59 -19.23 -6.23 12.23
CA LYS A 59 -19.40 -7.47 11.44
C LYS A 59 -18.59 -7.47 10.13
N GLU A 60 -18.05 -8.67 9.86
CA GLU A 60 -17.24 -9.15 8.72
C GLU A 60 -15.98 -8.36 8.32
N GLN A 61 -14.88 -9.10 8.17
CA GLN A 61 -13.63 -8.56 7.67
C GLN A 61 -13.71 -8.43 6.16
N ILE A 62 -13.69 -7.18 5.68
CA ILE A 62 -13.78 -6.90 4.25
C ILE A 62 -12.36 -6.77 3.69
N SER A 63 -12.06 -7.59 2.69
CA SER A 63 -10.87 -7.43 1.85
C SER A 63 -11.31 -6.88 0.50
N ILE A 64 -10.66 -5.83 0.02
CA ILE A 64 -10.98 -5.17 -1.25
C ILE A 64 -9.83 -5.38 -2.22
N LYS A 65 -10.14 -5.92 -3.41
CA LYS A 65 -9.19 -6.00 -4.53
C LYS A 65 -8.93 -4.59 -5.07
N ILE A 66 -7.66 -4.20 -5.16
CA ILE A 66 -7.23 -2.87 -5.65
C ILE A 66 -6.26 -2.94 -6.83
N GLY A 67 -5.82 -4.14 -7.21
CA GLY A 67 -4.93 -4.37 -8.35
C GLY A 67 -4.99 -5.83 -8.82
N SER A 68 -4.48 -6.08 -10.02
CA SER A 68 -4.35 -7.40 -10.64
C SER A 68 -2.99 -7.52 -11.31
N MET A 69 -2.48 -8.74 -11.51
CA MET A 69 -1.14 -8.97 -12.06
C MET A 69 -0.01 -8.28 -11.26
N VAL A 70 -0.18 -8.18 -9.94
CA VAL A 70 0.80 -7.57 -9.04
C VAL A 70 1.81 -8.63 -8.59
N HIS A 71 3.10 -8.33 -8.79
CA HIS A 71 4.20 -9.30 -8.57
C HIS A 71 4.84 -9.17 -7.20
N THR A 72 4.90 -7.95 -6.67
CA THR A 72 5.54 -7.58 -5.40
C THR A 72 4.96 -6.24 -4.94
N LEU A 73 4.99 -5.98 -3.64
CA LEU A 73 4.46 -4.76 -3.03
C LEU A 73 5.32 -4.26 -1.88
N ALA A 74 5.24 -2.97 -1.58
CA ALA A 74 5.75 -2.41 -0.33
C ALA A 74 4.95 -1.18 0.09
N TRP A 75 4.67 -1.09 1.40
CA TRP A 75 4.17 0.13 2.02
C TRP A 75 5.33 1.12 2.22
N ASN A 76 5.01 2.40 2.10
CA ASN A 76 5.88 3.47 2.54
C ASN A 76 6.13 3.37 4.06
N ASP A 77 7.29 3.87 4.50
CA ASP A 77 7.74 3.80 5.89
C ASP A 77 6.94 4.70 6.85
N VAL A 78 6.37 5.80 6.36
CA VAL A 78 5.69 6.79 7.22
C VAL A 78 4.28 7.17 6.76
N SER A 79 3.96 7.02 5.48
CA SER A 79 2.67 7.43 4.89
C SER A 79 1.82 6.22 4.47
N ASN A 80 0.50 6.37 4.45
CA ASN A 80 -0.41 5.36 3.89
C ASN A 80 -0.36 5.38 2.35
N ILE A 81 0.80 5.03 1.80
CA ILE A 81 1.09 4.94 0.38
C ILE A 81 1.62 3.54 0.10
N LEU A 82 1.03 2.87 -0.87
CA LEU A 82 1.43 1.54 -1.30
C LEU A 82 2.05 1.62 -2.69
N CYS A 83 3.10 0.86 -2.94
CA CYS A 83 3.61 0.66 -4.29
C CYS A 83 3.69 -0.84 -4.63
N GLY A 84 3.75 -1.13 -5.92
CA GLY A 84 3.83 -2.49 -6.43
C GLY A 84 4.25 -2.53 -7.89
N ILE A 85 4.62 -3.71 -8.38
CA ILE A 85 4.92 -3.93 -9.79
C ILE A 85 3.75 -4.71 -10.41
N GLN A 86 2.97 -4.02 -11.23
CA GLN A 86 1.74 -4.50 -11.86
C GLN A 86 1.93 -4.54 -13.37
N ASP A 87 1.82 -5.73 -14.00
CA ASP A 87 1.86 -5.84 -15.47
C ASP A 87 3.00 -5.02 -16.14
N ASN A 88 4.25 -5.22 -15.66
CA ASN A 88 5.44 -4.46 -16.07
C ASN A 88 5.40 -2.93 -15.84
N ARG A 89 4.47 -2.43 -15.05
CA ARG A 89 4.42 -1.03 -14.59
C ARG A 89 4.81 -0.96 -13.12
N PHE A 90 5.50 0.11 -12.76
CA PHE A 90 5.61 0.49 -11.36
C PHE A 90 4.41 1.36 -11.00
N THR A 91 3.57 0.83 -10.11
CA THR A 91 2.28 1.41 -9.74
C THR A 91 2.33 1.88 -8.29
N VAL A 92 1.82 3.08 -8.04
CA VAL A 92 1.75 3.71 -6.72
C VAL A 92 0.31 4.06 -6.44
N TRP A 93 -0.24 3.50 -5.37
CA TRP A 93 -1.53 3.88 -4.80
C TRP A 93 -1.26 4.90 -3.70
N TYR A 94 -1.46 6.19 -3.99
CA TYR A 94 -1.20 7.29 -3.05
C TYR A 94 -2.20 7.34 -1.89
N TYR A 95 -3.40 6.79 -2.07
CA TYR A 95 -4.40 6.68 -1.02
C TYR A 95 -5.23 5.39 -1.13
N PRO A 96 -4.64 4.21 -0.85
CA PRO A 96 -5.32 2.91 -0.99
C PRO A 96 -6.62 2.81 -0.19
N ASN A 97 -6.67 3.51 0.96
CA ASN A 97 -7.84 3.57 1.83
C ASN A 97 -9.12 4.06 1.14
N VAL A 98 -9.00 4.83 0.05
CA VAL A 98 -10.17 5.31 -0.71
C VAL A 98 -11.04 4.15 -1.22
N ALA A 99 -10.47 2.96 -1.45
CA ALA A 99 -11.22 1.80 -1.93
C ALA A 99 -12.33 1.33 -0.97
N PHE A 100 -12.23 1.67 0.33
CA PHE A 100 -13.27 1.39 1.34
C PHE A 100 -14.37 2.45 1.40
N VAL A 101 -14.15 3.61 0.79
CA VAL A 101 -15.06 4.76 0.82
C VAL A 101 -15.73 4.96 -0.54
N ASP A 102 -14.92 5.04 -1.59
CA ASP A 102 -15.34 5.28 -2.95
C ASP A 102 -14.37 4.60 -3.93
N LYS A 103 -14.84 3.53 -4.57
CA LYS A 103 -14.04 2.77 -5.54
C LYS A 103 -13.82 3.53 -6.84
N GLU A 104 -14.66 4.50 -7.18
CA GLU A 104 -14.51 5.31 -8.40
C GLU A 104 -13.41 6.35 -8.26
N LEU A 105 -13.05 6.72 -7.02
CA LEU A 105 -11.92 7.60 -6.75
C LEU A 105 -10.57 6.88 -6.76
N LEU A 106 -10.54 5.55 -6.54
CA LEU A 106 -9.29 4.78 -6.50
C LEU A 106 -8.39 5.03 -7.72
N PRO A 107 -8.88 4.94 -8.98
CA PRO A 107 -8.05 5.20 -10.15
C PRO A 107 -7.43 6.61 -10.19
N LYS A 108 -8.09 7.61 -9.58
CA LYS A 108 -7.60 9.00 -9.54
C LYS A 108 -6.45 9.21 -8.54
N THR A 109 -6.20 8.22 -7.68
CA THR A 109 -5.13 8.24 -6.67
C THR A 109 -3.96 7.32 -7.03
N ILE A 110 -3.99 6.76 -8.24
CA ILE A 110 -2.95 5.88 -8.75
C ILE A 110 -2.02 6.64 -9.69
N SER A 111 -0.72 6.40 -9.57
CA SER A 111 0.28 6.81 -10.55
C SER A 111 1.03 5.60 -11.05
N GLU A 112 1.24 5.54 -12.36
CA GLU A 112 1.98 4.47 -13.01
C GLU A 112 3.19 5.06 -13.74
N LYS A 113 4.29 4.30 -13.73
CA LYS A 113 5.48 4.54 -14.53
C LYS A 113 5.82 3.26 -15.28
N ASP A 114 6.51 3.41 -16.41
CA ASP A 114 7.08 2.26 -17.08
C ASP A 114 8.01 1.50 -16.11
N GLY A 115 7.85 0.19 -16.07
CA GLY A 115 8.64 -0.71 -15.25
C GLY A 115 9.29 -1.83 -16.07
N SER A 116 9.33 -1.68 -17.40
CA SER A 116 9.96 -2.63 -18.32
C SER A 116 11.41 -2.95 -17.95
N GLU A 117 12.13 -2.02 -17.33
CA GLU A 117 13.53 -2.18 -16.89
C GLU A 117 13.72 -3.14 -15.70
N TYR A 118 12.66 -3.46 -14.94
CA TYR A 118 12.78 -4.24 -13.70
C TYR A 118 12.96 -5.74 -13.91
N SER A 119 13.07 -6.20 -15.16
CA SER A 119 13.31 -7.60 -15.55
C SER A 119 12.20 -8.58 -15.14
N LYS A 120 12.39 -9.88 -15.37
CA LYS A 120 11.44 -10.91 -14.91
C LYS A 120 11.50 -11.01 -13.38
N SER A 121 10.36 -11.13 -12.72
CA SER A 121 10.25 -11.38 -11.26
C SER A 121 10.98 -10.36 -10.35
N PRO A 122 10.76 -9.05 -10.50
CA PRO A 122 11.32 -8.06 -9.58
C PRO A 122 10.74 -8.18 -8.18
N GLN A 123 11.48 -7.69 -7.19
CA GLN A 123 11.08 -7.65 -5.79
C GLN A 123 11.32 -6.25 -5.22
N ILE A 124 10.28 -5.61 -4.69
CA ILE A 124 10.46 -4.35 -3.97
C ILE A 124 11.00 -4.69 -2.58
N ILE A 125 12.16 -4.13 -2.25
CA ILE A 125 12.87 -4.41 -0.99
C ILE A 125 12.52 -3.38 0.08
N SER A 126 12.39 -2.12 -0.32
CA SER A 126 12.07 -1.03 0.61
C SER A 126 11.42 0.15 -0.09
N PHE A 127 10.63 0.89 0.66
CA PHE A 127 10.03 2.14 0.24
C PHE A 127 10.14 3.15 1.40
N VAL A 128 11.11 4.05 1.29
CA VAL A 128 11.48 5.00 2.35
C VAL A 128 11.43 6.41 1.79
N GLY A 129 10.64 7.28 2.41
CA GLY A 129 10.39 8.64 1.92
C GLY A 129 9.81 8.60 0.50
N ASN A 130 10.51 9.17 -0.49
CA ASN A 130 10.09 9.11 -1.89
C ASN A 130 10.87 8.09 -2.74
N LYS A 131 11.74 7.27 -2.14
CA LYS A 131 12.62 6.34 -2.84
C LYS A 131 12.15 4.90 -2.64
N VAL A 132 12.03 4.16 -3.74
CA VAL A 132 11.75 2.73 -3.77
C VAL A 132 12.98 1.98 -4.27
N THR A 133 13.37 0.94 -3.54
CA THR A 133 14.48 0.06 -3.92
C THR A 133 13.92 -1.27 -4.43
N ILE A 134 14.31 -1.65 -5.64
CA ILE A 134 13.86 -2.86 -6.33
C ILE A 134 15.06 -3.74 -6.60
N ARG A 135 14.94 -5.02 -6.25
CA ARG A 135 15.89 -6.06 -6.65
C ARG A 135 15.38 -6.75 -7.91
N LYS A 136 16.19 -6.71 -8.96
CA LYS A 136 15.97 -7.39 -10.24
C LYS A 136 16.24 -8.91 -10.13
N SER A 137 15.89 -9.67 -11.16
CA SER A 137 16.16 -11.12 -11.23
C SER A 137 17.64 -11.49 -11.20
N ASP A 138 18.51 -10.62 -11.74
CA ASP A 138 19.97 -10.75 -11.70
C ASP A 138 20.56 -10.43 -10.32
N GLY A 139 19.72 -10.03 -9.35
CA GLY A 139 20.13 -9.62 -8.01
C GLY A 139 20.57 -8.15 -7.91
N CYS A 140 20.67 -7.41 -9.02
CA CYS A 140 21.02 -6.00 -8.99
C CYS A 140 19.93 -5.17 -8.29
N LEU A 141 20.37 -4.18 -7.53
CA LEU A 141 19.47 -3.19 -6.92
C LEU A 141 19.34 -1.98 -7.85
N VAL A 142 18.11 -1.62 -8.14
CA VAL A 142 17.75 -0.40 -8.85
C VAL A 142 16.85 0.45 -7.97
N HIS A 143 16.79 1.74 -8.29
CA HIS A 143 16.04 2.71 -7.51
C HIS A 143 15.10 3.49 -8.41
N THR A 144 13.87 3.68 -7.95
CA THR A 144 12.91 4.58 -8.57
C THR A 144 12.38 5.54 -7.53
N ASN A 145 12.01 6.75 -7.95
CA ASN A 145 11.46 7.77 -7.07
C ASN A 145 9.99 8.02 -7.39
N ILE A 146 9.22 8.40 -6.39
CA ILE A 146 7.85 8.88 -6.53
C ILE A 146 7.76 10.39 -6.29
N SER A 147 6.61 10.98 -6.58
CA SER A 147 6.30 12.34 -6.15
C SER A 147 6.30 12.42 -4.62
N SER A 148 6.93 13.45 -4.05
CA SER A 148 6.91 13.70 -2.61
C SER A 148 5.63 14.41 -2.15
N TYR A 149 4.90 15.07 -3.06
CA TYR A 149 3.72 15.87 -2.70
C TYR A 149 2.61 15.07 -2.00
N PRO A 150 2.29 13.83 -2.39
CA PRO A 150 1.30 13.03 -1.67
C PRO A 150 1.66 12.80 -0.21
N ALA A 151 2.93 12.53 0.12
CA ALA A 151 3.38 12.37 1.50
C ALA A 151 3.22 13.68 2.30
N ILE A 152 3.51 14.83 1.69
CA ILE A 152 3.29 16.15 2.31
C ILE A 152 1.78 16.39 2.54
N LEU A 153 0.93 15.98 1.60
CA LEU A 153 -0.54 16.08 1.76
C LEU A 153 -1.06 15.18 2.89
N HIS A 154 -0.49 13.98 3.06
CA HIS A 154 -0.78 13.11 4.21
C HIS A 154 -0.41 13.81 5.54
N ASP A 155 0.76 14.44 5.63
CA ASP A 155 1.18 15.20 6.82
C ASP A 155 0.24 16.38 7.12
N TYR A 156 -0.07 17.21 6.12
CA TYR A 156 -1.03 18.31 6.28
C TYR A 156 -2.42 17.84 6.70
N SER A 157 -2.90 16.72 6.15
CA SER A 157 -4.17 16.12 6.55
C SER A 157 -4.13 15.65 8.02
N SER A 158 -3.06 14.98 8.44
CA SER A 158 -2.92 14.49 9.83
C SER A 158 -2.78 15.62 10.87
N THR A 159 -2.30 16.79 10.46
CA THR A 159 -2.10 17.97 11.30
C THR A 159 -3.17 19.06 11.11
N ALA A 160 -4.26 18.73 10.40
CA ALA A 160 -5.38 19.62 10.10
C ALA A 160 -4.99 20.94 9.37
N LYS A 161 -3.88 20.95 8.63
CA LYS A 161 -3.39 22.09 7.84
C LYS A 161 -4.01 22.17 6.44
N TRP A 162 -5.33 22.19 6.37
CA TRP A 162 -6.10 22.14 5.11
C TRP A 162 -5.79 23.30 4.16
N ASN A 163 -5.55 24.51 4.69
CA ASN A 163 -5.20 25.67 3.88
C ASN A 163 -3.86 25.50 3.16
N ASP A 164 -2.88 24.89 3.82
CA ASP A 164 -1.56 24.64 3.22
C ASP A 164 -1.63 23.51 2.19
N ALA A 165 -2.43 22.47 2.45
CA ALA A 165 -2.73 21.43 1.47
C ALA A 165 -3.36 22.01 0.19
N LEU A 166 -4.36 22.89 0.33
CA LEU A 166 -4.99 23.54 -0.83
C LEU A 166 -4.02 24.45 -1.59
N ARG A 167 -3.15 25.18 -0.88
CA ARG A 167 -2.11 26.00 -1.51
C ARG A 167 -1.13 25.14 -2.29
N LEU A 168 -0.69 24.01 -1.73
CA LEU A 168 0.21 23.07 -2.41
C LEU A 168 -0.43 22.52 -3.68
N CYS A 169 -1.67 22.04 -3.63
CA CYS A 169 -2.38 21.51 -4.80
C CYS A 169 -2.64 22.57 -5.89
N ARG A 170 -2.74 23.86 -5.53
CA ARG A 170 -2.87 24.95 -6.51
C ARG A 170 -1.53 25.36 -7.13
N PHE A 171 -0.45 25.18 -6.39
CA PHE A 171 0.90 25.53 -6.82
C PHE A 171 1.50 24.47 -7.75
N VAL A 172 1.34 23.21 -7.39
CA VAL A 172 1.84 22.07 -8.17
C VAL A 172 0.84 21.78 -9.30
N LYS A 173 1.30 21.82 -10.55
CA LYS A 173 0.53 21.43 -11.74
C LYS A 173 0.90 20.03 -12.20
#